data_AF-A0A7C6N0C5-F1
#
_entry.id   AF-A0A7C6N0C5-F1
#
_cell.length_a   1.000
_cell.length_b   1.000
_cell.length_c   1.000
_cell.angle_alpha   90.00
_cell.angle_beta   90.00
_cell.angle_gamma   90.00
#
_symmetry.space_group_name_H-M   'P 1'
#
loop_
_entity.id
_entity.type
_entity.pdbx_description
1 polymer ?
#
loop_
_entity_poly.entity_id
_entity_poly.type
_entity_poly.pdbx_seq_one_letter_code
_entity_poly.pdbx_strand_id
1 'polypeptide(L)'
;MCCNVVILGLSSVNDLKNANKENNENSELIRDLVFRINEQSMDISEIMNIISNVANQTNLLALNASIEASRAGEHGLGFTVVAEEIRKLANETALATDNIKDRINMMQEQSQEAVNFVDKNQSGVEKINQTVNRTEDIINKVADGLQELISGINIIVNHNQEINHKKDEILTMLGSVSDGAQENSAAIEEVSATAEEQSMTIVEITESILELNDMVNDLNTLINEFKVNDSL
;
A
#
# COMPACT_ATOMS: atom_id res chain seq x y z
N MET A 1 -9.24 7.00 -9.72
CA MET A 1 -8.77 5.59 -9.80
C MET A 1 -7.86 5.23 -8.62
N CYS A 2 -6.78 5.97 -8.33
CA CYS A 2 -5.89 5.71 -7.17
C CYS A 2 -6.61 5.70 -5.80
N CYS A 3 -7.48 6.67 -5.53
CA CYS A 3 -8.23 6.72 -4.27
C CYS A 3 -9.11 5.47 -4.05
N ASN A 4 -9.66 4.90 -5.13
CA ASN A 4 -10.48 3.69 -5.05
C ASN A 4 -9.65 2.45 -4.66
N VAL A 5 -8.42 2.35 -5.15
CA VAL A 5 -7.53 1.22 -4.82
C VAL A 5 -7.09 1.26 -3.36
N VAL A 6 -6.77 2.45 -2.83
CA VAL A 6 -6.44 2.64 -1.41
C VAL A 6 -7.61 2.26 -0.52
N ILE A 7 -8.82 2.73 -0.86
CA ILE A 7 -10.04 2.41 -0.09
C ILE A 7 -10.32 0.90 -0.10
N LEU A 8 -10.21 0.25 -1.26
CA LEU A 8 -10.35 -1.20 -1.36
C LEU A 8 -9.29 -1.94 -0.53
N GLY A 9 -8.04 -1.47 -0.54
CA GLY A 9 -6.96 -2.03 0.27
C GLY A 9 -7.23 -1.93 1.77
N LEU A 10 -7.66 -0.76 2.25
CA LEU A 10 -8.03 -0.55 3.65
C LEU A 10 -9.26 -1.37 4.05
N SER A 11 -10.24 -1.52 3.16
CA SER A 11 -11.39 -2.39 3.40
C SER A 11 -10.96 -3.84 3.59
N SER A 12 -10.11 -4.38 2.70
CA SER A 12 -9.59 -5.75 2.82
C SER A 12 -8.78 -5.96 4.11
N VAL A 13 -8.00 -4.96 4.53
CA VAL A 13 -7.28 -4.98 5.81
C VAL A 13 -8.26 -5.05 6.99
N ASN A 14 -9.33 -4.27 6.95
CA ASN A 14 -10.36 -4.27 7.98
C ASN A 14 -11.12 -5.61 8.04
N ASP A 15 -11.46 -6.19 6.89
CA ASP A 15 -12.06 -7.51 6.81
C ASP A 15 -11.13 -8.58 7.41
N LEU A 16 -9.82 -8.48 7.15
CA LEU A 16 -8.85 -9.39 7.77
C LEU A 16 -8.75 -9.21 9.29
N LYS A 17 -8.85 -7.97 9.81
CA LYS A 17 -8.90 -7.72 11.27
C LYS A 17 -10.11 -8.37 11.89
N ASN A 18 -11.29 -8.25 11.26
CA ASN A 18 -12.51 -8.86 11.74
C ASN A 18 -12.43 -10.39 11.73
N ALA A 19 -11.93 -10.98 10.64
CA ALA A 19 -11.72 -12.42 10.54
C ALA A 19 -10.74 -12.96 11.60
N ASN A 20 -9.65 -12.21 11.89
CA ASN A 20 -8.73 -12.58 12.96
C ASN A 20 -9.35 -12.49 14.35
N LYS A 21 -10.21 -11.49 14.58
CA LYS A 21 -10.94 -11.35 15.85
C LYS A 21 -11.86 -12.54 16.06
N GLU A 22 -12.64 -12.91 15.05
CA GLU A 22 -13.51 -14.09 15.09
C GLU A 22 -12.69 -15.38 15.30
N ASN A 23 -11.54 -15.52 14.64
CA ASN A 23 -10.65 -16.67 14.85
C ASN A 23 -10.10 -16.75 16.29
N ASN A 24 -9.82 -15.59 16.91
CA ASN A 24 -9.39 -15.56 18.31
C ASN A 24 -10.53 -15.98 19.26
N GLU A 25 -11.74 -15.45 19.05
CA GLU A 25 -12.94 -15.84 19.81
C GLU A 25 -13.22 -17.35 19.68
N ASN A 26 -13.14 -17.89 18.46
CA ASN A 26 -13.29 -19.33 18.21
C ASN A 26 -12.20 -20.15 18.90
N SER A 27 -10.95 -19.66 18.94
CA SER A 27 -9.86 -20.36 19.62
C SER A 27 -10.07 -20.41 21.13
N GLU A 28 -10.60 -19.35 21.73
CA GLU A 28 -10.98 -19.33 23.15
C GLU A 28 -12.11 -20.30 23.46
N LEU A 29 -13.13 -20.38 22.60
CA LEU A 29 -14.22 -21.36 22.72
C LEU A 29 -13.71 -22.80 22.63
N ILE A 30 -12.79 -23.08 21.72
CA ILE A 30 -12.15 -24.40 21.60
C ILE A 30 -11.37 -24.73 22.87
N ARG A 31 -10.60 -23.77 23.42
CA ARG A 31 -9.87 -23.97 24.68
C ARG A 31 -10.79 -24.37 25.82
N ASP A 32 -11.90 -23.66 25.99
CA ASP A 32 -12.90 -23.95 27.03
C ASP A 32 -13.55 -25.33 26.84
N LEU A 33 -13.91 -25.69 25.59
CA LEU A 33 -14.48 -27.00 25.28
C LEU A 33 -13.51 -28.15 25.59
N VAL A 34 -12.23 -27.98 25.24
CA VAL A 34 -11.18 -28.97 25.54
C VAL A 34 -10.96 -29.10 27.05
N PHE A 35 -11.00 -27.99 27.78
CA PHE A 35 -10.89 -28.00 29.24
C PHE A 35 -12.03 -28.81 29.89
N ARG A 36 -13.27 -28.60 29.45
CA ARG A 36 -14.42 -29.39 29.93
C ARG A 36 -14.30 -30.89 29.61
N ILE A 37 -13.79 -31.25 28.43
CA ILE A 37 -13.54 -32.65 28.07
C ILE A 37 -12.49 -33.28 28.99
N ASN A 38 -11.46 -32.52 29.35
CA ASN A 38 -10.43 -32.98 30.27
C ASN A 38 -10.99 -33.24 31.67
N GLU A 39 -11.78 -32.30 32.23
CA GLU A 39 -12.47 -32.48 33.51
C GLU A 39 -13.39 -33.70 33.50
N GLN A 40 -14.25 -33.84 32.49
CA GLN A 40 -15.15 -34.99 32.36
C GLN A 40 -14.37 -36.31 32.27
N SER A 41 -13.22 -36.30 31.60
CA SER A 41 -12.35 -37.47 31.50
C SER A 41 -11.70 -37.82 32.85
N MET A 42 -11.37 -36.82 33.69
CA MET A 42 -10.92 -37.05 35.06
C MET A 42 -12.02 -37.68 35.93
N ASP A 43 -13.26 -37.17 35.85
CA ASP A 43 -14.41 -37.73 36.57
C ASP A 43 -14.66 -39.18 36.18
N ILE A 44 -14.63 -39.49 34.88
CA ILE A 44 -14.80 -40.87 34.40
C ILE A 44 -13.66 -41.77 34.90
N SER A 45 -12.41 -41.26 34.93
CA SER A 45 -11.27 -42.02 35.45
C SER A 45 -11.43 -42.37 36.94
N GLU A 46 -11.98 -41.46 37.74
CA GLU A 46 -12.31 -41.73 39.15
C GLU A 46 -13.38 -42.82 39.28
N ILE A 47 -14.45 -42.74 38.49
CA ILE A 47 -15.51 -43.77 38.46
C ILE A 47 -14.92 -45.13 38.04
N MET A 48 -14.04 -45.18 37.04
CA MET A 48 -13.37 -46.42 36.62
C MET A 48 -12.52 -47.01 37.75
N ASN A 49 -11.82 -46.20 38.54
CA ASN A 49 -11.10 -46.70 39.71
C ASN A 49 -12.04 -47.31 40.75
N ILE A 50 -13.21 -46.72 40.99
CA ILE A 50 -14.24 -47.29 41.88
C ILE A 50 -14.74 -48.64 41.35
N ILE A 51 -15.07 -48.73 40.05
CA ILE A 51 -15.56 -49.98 39.44
C ILE A 51 -14.48 -51.07 39.50
N SER A 52 -13.22 -50.74 39.22
CA SER A 52 -12.10 -51.67 39.32
C SER A 52 -11.94 -52.19 40.75
N ASN A 53 -12.05 -51.32 41.75
CA ASN A 53 -12.04 -51.71 43.16
C ASN A 53 -13.22 -52.63 43.52
N VAL A 54 -14.43 -52.33 43.04
CA VAL A 54 -15.62 -53.18 43.25
C VAL A 54 -15.41 -54.55 42.60
N ALA A 55 -14.95 -54.61 41.34
CA ALA A 55 -14.67 -55.85 40.64
C ALA A 55 -13.62 -56.70 41.39
N ASN A 56 -12.55 -56.09 41.89
CA ASN A 56 -11.54 -56.77 42.70
C ASN A 56 -12.10 -57.30 44.02
N GLN A 57 -12.94 -56.52 44.71
CA GLN A 57 -13.62 -56.98 45.93
C GLN A 57 -14.60 -58.13 45.65
N THR A 58 -15.38 -58.05 44.57
CA THR A 58 -16.29 -59.12 44.14
C THR A 58 -15.52 -60.38 43.78
N ASN A 59 -14.37 -60.27 43.11
CA ASN A 59 -13.48 -61.39 42.80
C ASN A 59 -12.96 -62.07 44.08
N LEU A 60 -12.54 -61.30 45.09
CA LEU A 60 -12.11 -61.83 46.39
C LEU A 60 -13.26 -62.47 47.18
N LEU A 61 -14.46 -61.87 47.17
CA LEU A 61 -15.65 -62.44 47.80
C LEU A 61 -16.06 -63.76 47.15
N ALA A 62 -16.06 -63.81 45.81
CA ALA A 62 -16.36 -65.00 45.04
C ALA A 62 -15.34 -66.12 45.27
N LEU A 63 -14.06 -65.77 45.37
CA LEU A 63 -13.01 -66.72 45.74
C LEU A 63 -13.25 -67.33 47.13
N ASN A 64 -13.54 -66.49 48.13
CA ASN A 64 -13.85 -66.97 49.49
C ASN A 64 -15.10 -67.85 49.52
N ALA A 65 -16.13 -67.50 48.73
CA ALA A 65 -17.34 -68.31 48.60
C ALA A 65 -17.08 -69.66 47.91
N SER A 66 -16.24 -69.71 46.88
CA SER A 66 -15.84 -70.95 46.19
C SER A 66 -15.05 -71.88 47.12
N ILE A 67 -14.17 -71.32 47.96
CA ILE A 67 -13.44 -72.07 48.99
C ILE A 67 -14.40 -72.67 50.02
N GLU A 68 -15.32 -71.87 50.56
CA GLU A 68 -16.24 -72.34 51.62
C GLU A 68 -17.30 -73.33 51.07
N ALA A 69 -17.74 -73.15 49.81
CA ALA A 69 -18.59 -74.10 49.11
C ALA A 69 -17.87 -75.44 48.89
N SER A 70 -16.59 -75.43 48.50
CA SER A 70 -15.78 -76.64 48.38
C SER A 70 -15.59 -77.35 49.73
N ARG A 71 -15.55 -76.58 50.83
CA ARG A 71 -15.43 -77.09 52.21
C ARG A 71 -16.70 -77.77 52.71
N ALA A 72 -17.88 -77.39 52.19
CA ALA A 72 -19.16 -78.01 52.51
C ALA A 72 -19.41 -79.37 51.82
N GLY A 73 -18.48 -79.86 51.00
CA GLY A 73 -18.58 -81.17 50.35
C GLY A 73 -19.73 -81.26 49.34
N GLU A 74 -20.48 -82.36 49.33
CA GLU A 74 -21.58 -82.58 48.37
C GLU A 74 -22.69 -81.52 48.45
N HIS A 75 -22.91 -80.92 49.64
CA HIS A 75 -23.94 -79.89 49.82
C HIS A 75 -23.56 -78.53 49.22
N GLY A 76 -22.27 -78.31 48.90
CA GLY A 76 -21.75 -77.05 48.37
C GLY A 76 -21.57 -77.02 46.85
N LEU A 77 -21.74 -78.14 46.14
CA LEU A 77 -21.45 -78.25 44.70
C LEU A 77 -22.16 -77.19 43.85
N GLY A 78 -23.44 -76.91 44.12
CA GLY A 78 -24.19 -75.86 43.41
C GLY A 78 -23.70 -74.44 43.72
N PHE A 79 -23.27 -74.18 44.95
CA PHE A 79 -22.70 -72.89 45.35
C PHE A 79 -21.31 -72.66 44.77
N THR A 80 -20.49 -73.71 44.61
CA THR A 80 -19.18 -73.62 43.95
C THR A 80 -19.31 -73.14 42.52
N VAL A 81 -20.27 -73.68 41.75
CA VAL A 81 -20.51 -73.26 40.35
C VAL A 81 -20.90 -71.79 40.26
N VAL A 82 -21.79 -71.33 41.15
CA VAL A 82 -22.22 -69.92 41.19
C VAL A 82 -21.04 -69.01 41.58
N ALA A 83 -20.25 -69.39 42.57
CA ALA A 83 -19.09 -68.62 43.01
C ALA A 83 -18.03 -68.51 41.89
N GLU A 84 -17.78 -69.58 41.15
CA GLU A 84 -16.85 -69.59 40.01
C GLU A 84 -17.32 -68.66 38.88
N GLU A 85 -18.63 -68.65 38.58
CA GLU A 85 -19.21 -67.77 37.57
C GLU A 85 -19.15 -66.29 37.99
N ILE A 86 -19.45 -65.97 39.26
CA ILE A 86 -19.29 -64.60 39.80
C ILE A 86 -17.83 -64.16 39.71
N ARG A 87 -16.88 -65.06 40.04
CA ARG A 87 -15.44 -64.78 39.95
C ARG A 87 -15.03 -64.46 38.52
N LYS A 88 -15.56 -65.21 37.55
CA LYS A 88 -15.33 -64.98 36.12
C LYS A 88 -15.88 -63.62 35.67
N LEU A 89 -17.13 -63.29 36.02
CA LEU A 89 -17.73 -61.97 35.72
C LEU A 89 -16.94 -60.83 36.34
N ALA A 90 -16.43 -61.00 37.57
CA ALA A 90 -15.63 -60.00 38.25
C ALA A 90 -14.30 -59.73 37.51
N ASN A 91 -13.61 -60.79 37.05
CA ASN A 91 -12.39 -60.64 36.24
C ASN A 91 -12.67 -60.02 34.86
N GLU A 92 -13.76 -60.41 34.19
CA GLU A 92 -14.17 -59.79 32.92
C GLU A 92 -14.49 -58.29 33.11
N THR A 93 -15.13 -57.93 34.23
CA THR A 93 -15.42 -56.53 34.58
C THR A 93 -14.15 -55.73 34.84
N ALA A 94 -13.17 -56.31 35.55
CA ALA A 94 -11.87 -55.66 35.78
C ALA A 94 -11.13 -55.41 34.46
N LEU A 95 -11.06 -56.40 33.58
CA LEU A 95 -10.45 -56.27 32.25
C LEU A 95 -11.16 -55.22 31.39
N ALA A 96 -12.49 -55.17 31.41
CA ALA A 96 -13.25 -54.16 30.68
C ALA A 96 -12.98 -52.75 31.24
N THR A 97 -12.88 -52.62 32.56
CA THR A 97 -12.58 -51.36 33.23
C THR A 97 -11.19 -50.83 32.88
N ASP A 98 -10.18 -51.69 32.84
CA ASP A 98 -8.81 -51.32 32.43
C ASP A 98 -8.78 -50.85 30.96
N ASN A 99 -9.48 -51.54 30.06
CA ASN A 99 -9.60 -51.11 28.66
C ASN A 99 -10.27 -49.73 28.52
N ILE A 100 -11.28 -49.42 29.35
CA ILE A 100 -11.91 -48.10 29.35
C ILE A 100 -10.94 -47.06 29.90
N LYS A 101 -10.20 -47.38 30.97
CA LYS A 101 -9.19 -46.49 31.56
C LYS A 101 -8.12 -46.10 30.55
N ASP A 102 -7.63 -47.05 29.75
CA ASP A 102 -6.67 -46.77 28.68
C ASP A 102 -7.24 -45.80 27.64
N ARG A 103 -8.51 -45.97 27.24
CA ARG A 103 -9.20 -45.03 26.33
C ARG A 103 -9.35 -43.64 26.93
N ILE A 104 -9.64 -43.53 28.22
CA ILE A 104 -9.74 -42.25 28.92
C ILE A 104 -8.37 -41.57 29.01
N ASN A 105 -7.29 -42.31 29.27
CA ASN A 105 -5.94 -41.76 29.25
C ASN A 105 -5.58 -41.20 27.86
N MET A 106 -5.93 -41.92 26.79
CA MET A 106 -5.75 -41.42 25.41
C MET A 106 -6.56 -40.14 25.16
N MET A 107 -7.81 -40.05 25.65
CA MET A 107 -8.61 -38.83 25.53
C MET A 107 -8.00 -37.65 26.28
N GLN A 108 -7.41 -37.88 27.45
CA GLN A 108 -6.71 -36.84 28.22
C GLN A 108 -5.46 -36.34 27.47
N GLU A 109 -4.67 -37.25 26.90
CA GLU A 109 -3.49 -36.90 26.09
C GLU A 109 -3.89 -36.08 24.85
N GLN A 110 -4.92 -36.52 24.12
CA GLN A 110 -5.47 -35.78 22.97
C GLN A 110 -6.01 -34.39 23.37
N SER A 111 -6.63 -34.28 24.54
CA SER A 111 -7.09 -32.98 25.07
C SER A 111 -5.90 -32.06 25.34
N GLN A 112 -4.82 -32.57 25.94
CA GLN A 112 -3.61 -31.78 26.18
C GLN A 112 -2.94 -31.34 24.87
N GLU A 113 -2.89 -32.22 23.87
CA GLU A 113 -2.41 -31.86 22.54
C GLU A 113 -3.25 -30.76 21.89
N ALA A 114 -4.57 -30.83 22.03
CA ALA A 114 -5.48 -29.80 21.53
C ALA A 114 -5.27 -28.44 22.23
N VAL A 115 -5.05 -28.40 23.54
CA VAL A 115 -4.69 -27.15 24.26
C VAL A 115 -3.39 -26.56 23.70
N ASN A 116 -2.35 -27.39 23.55
CA ASN A 116 -1.07 -26.95 23.01
C ASN A 116 -1.20 -26.40 21.57
N PHE A 117 -2.09 -27.00 20.77
CA PHE A 117 -2.39 -26.52 19.42
C PHE A 117 -3.08 -25.15 19.45
N VAL A 118 -4.06 -24.95 20.33
CA VAL A 118 -4.73 -23.65 20.51
C VAL A 118 -3.74 -22.57 20.94
N ASP A 119 -2.82 -22.86 21.86
CA ASP A 119 -1.79 -21.90 22.30
C ASP A 119 -0.84 -21.49 21.15
N LYS A 120 -0.45 -22.46 20.31
CA LYS A 120 0.32 -22.19 19.09
C LYS A 120 -0.47 -21.36 18.08
N ASN A 121 -1.77 -21.65 17.91
CA ASN A 121 -2.65 -20.88 17.04
C ASN A 121 -2.74 -19.43 17.52
N GLN A 122 -2.89 -19.19 18.83
CA GLN A 122 -2.95 -17.84 19.39
C GLN A 122 -1.68 -17.03 19.10
N SER A 123 -0.50 -17.65 19.21
CA SER A 123 0.76 -17.03 18.79
C SER A 123 0.81 -16.70 17.29
N GLY A 124 0.18 -17.54 16.46
CA GLY A 124 0.02 -17.30 15.03
C GLY A 124 -0.88 -16.10 14.74
N VAL A 125 -2.06 -16.05 15.37
CA VAL A 125 -3.02 -14.94 15.25
C VAL A 125 -2.38 -13.61 15.63
N GLU A 126 -1.58 -13.58 16.70
CA GLU A 126 -0.92 -12.34 17.12
C GLU A 126 0.10 -11.83 16.09
N LYS A 127 0.86 -12.72 15.44
CA LYS A 127 1.73 -12.35 14.31
C LYS A 127 0.95 -11.85 13.10
N ILE A 128 -0.22 -12.44 12.82
CA ILE A 128 -1.08 -11.96 11.73
C ILE A 128 -1.58 -10.55 12.08
N ASN A 129 -2.05 -10.29 13.29
CA ASN A 129 -2.50 -8.96 13.72
C ASN A 129 -1.39 -7.89 13.59
N GLN A 130 -0.16 -8.21 13.99
CA GLN A 130 0.99 -7.32 13.78
C GLN A 130 1.24 -7.02 12.30
N THR A 131 1.16 -8.06 11.46
CA THR A 131 1.36 -7.92 10.01
C THR A 131 0.27 -7.08 9.36
N VAL A 132 -0.98 -7.28 9.77
CA VAL A 132 -2.15 -6.51 9.30
C VAL A 132 -2.02 -5.03 9.64
N ASN A 133 -1.66 -4.71 10.89
CA ASN A 133 -1.44 -3.32 11.30
C ASN A 133 -0.28 -2.68 10.53
N ARG A 134 0.79 -3.42 10.24
CA ARG A 134 1.88 -2.93 9.40
C ARG A 134 1.43 -2.68 7.96
N THR A 135 0.62 -3.57 7.39
CA THR A 135 0.07 -3.39 6.04
C THR A 135 -0.83 -2.16 5.97
N GLU A 136 -1.65 -1.91 7.00
CA GLU A 136 -2.46 -0.70 7.12
C GLU A 136 -1.62 0.58 7.08
N ASP A 137 -0.55 0.64 7.90
CA ASP A 137 0.39 1.77 7.93
C ASP A 137 1.05 2.02 6.57
N ILE A 138 1.45 0.95 5.87
CA ILE A 138 2.02 1.04 4.52
C ILE A 138 0.99 1.60 3.53
N ILE A 139 -0.25 1.11 3.57
CA ILE A 139 -1.31 1.59 2.66
C ILE A 139 -1.60 3.09 2.91
N ASN A 140 -1.63 3.52 4.17
CA ASN A 140 -1.80 4.94 4.51
C ASN A 140 -0.65 5.80 3.98
N LYS A 141 0.61 5.37 4.14
CA LYS A 141 1.77 6.07 3.58
C LYS A 141 1.72 6.16 2.05
N VAL A 142 1.22 5.11 1.39
CA VAL A 142 1.01 5.14 -0.07
C VAL A 142 -0.08 6.15 -0.43
N ALA A 143 -1.16 6.24 0.36
CA ALA A 143 -2.21 7.23 0.15
C ALA A 143 -1.68 8.67 0.25
N ASP A 144 -0.87 8.95 1.28
CA ASP A 144 -0.25 10.26 1.49
C ASP A 144 0.67 10.63 0.32
N GLY A 145 1.56 9.70 -0.09
CA GLY A 145 2.46 9.92 -1.22
C GLY A 145 1.72 10.15 -2.55
N LEU A 146 0.57 9.50 -2.75
CA LEU A 146 -0.29 9.75 -3.91
C LEU A 146 -0.92 11.14 -3.87
N GLN A 147 -1.28 11.64 -2.70
CA GLN A 147 -1.83 12.98 -2.53
C GLN A 147 -0.78 14.05 -2.82
N GLU A 148 0.46 13.86 -2.34
CA GLU A 148 1.59 14.72 -2.68
C GLU A 148 1.86 14.73 -4.19
N LEU A 149 1.83 13.56 -4.83
CA LEU A 149 2.02 13.43 -6.28
C LEU A 149 0.94 14.18 -7.06
N ILE A 150 -0.33 14.07 -6.67
CA ILE A 150 -1.43 14.83 -7.28
C ILE A 150 -1.20 16.34 -7.13
N SER A 151 -0.77 16.79 -5.95
CA SER A 151 -0.42 18.20 -5.72
C SER A 151 0.71 18.66 -6.64
N GLY A 152 1.77 17.87 -6.77
CA GLY A 152 2.89 18.14 -7.68
C GLY A 152 2.45 18.24 -9.14
N ILE A 153 1.56 17.35 -9.59
CA ILE A 153 0.99 17.42 -10.95
C ILE A 153 0.23 18.72 -11.17
N ASN A 154 -0.60 19.15 -10.22
CA ASN A 154 -1.34 20.42 -10.34
C ASN A 154 -0.39 21.63 -10.45
N ILE A 155 0.71 21.62 -9.69
CA ILE A 155 1.75 22.65 -9.80
C ILE A 155 2.35 22.67 -11.21
N ILE A 156 2.66 21.50 -11.78
CA ILE A 156 3.22 21.40 -13.14
C ILE A 156 2.21 21.91 -14.18
N VAL A 157 0.93 21.56 -14.05
CA VAL A 157 -0.14 22.05 -14.94
C VAL A 157 -0.21 23.57 -14.92
N ASN A 158 -0.17 24.20 -13.74
CA ASN A 158 -0.19 25.65 -13.61
C ASN A 158 1.04 26.31 -14.25
N HIS A 159 2.24 25.79 -14.01
CA HIS A 159 3.45 26.30 -14.67
C HIS A 159 3.39 26.16 -16.19
N ASN A 160 2.80 25.08 -16.71
CA ASN A 160 2.66 24.90 -18.15
C ASN A 160 1.70 25.95 -18.76
N GLN A 161 0.63 26.30 -18.04
CA GLN A 161 -0.26 27.39 -18.44
C GLN A 161 0.46 28.75 -18.47
N GLU A 162 1.27 29.06 -17.45
CA GLU A 162 2.08 30.29 -17.44
C GLU A 162 3.10 30.32 -18.59
N ILE A 163 3.76 29.20 -18.88
CA ILE A 163 4.70 29.08 -19.99
C ILE A 163 3.98 29.37 -21.32
N ASN A 164 2.78 28.83 -21.52
CA ASN A 164 2.00 29.11 -22.72
C ASN A 164 1.63 30.59 -22.85
N HIS A 165 1.24 31.24 -21.75
CA HIS A 165 0.95 32.68 -21.74
C HIS A 165 2.19 33.51 -22.12
N LYS A 166 3.33 33.24 -21.48
CA LYS A 166 4.60 33.93 -21.80
C LYS A 166 5.06 33.68 -23.23
N LYS A 167 4.82 32.48 -23.76
CA LYS A 167 5.10 32.15 -25.17
C LYS A 167 4.28 33.05 -26.10
N ASP A 168 3.00 33.25 -25.81
CA ASP A 168 2.13 34.11 -26.62
C ASP A 168 2.54 35.59 -26.53
N GLU A 169 2.91 36.09 -25.34
CA GLU A 169 3.49 37.44 -25.18
C GLU A 169 4.76 37.64 -26.02
N ILE A 170 5.66 36.64 -26.03
CA ILE A 170 6.88 36.68 -26.85
C ILE A 170 6.53 36.73 -28.33
N LEU A 171 5.53 35.96 -28.79
CA LEU A 171 5.10 36.01 -30.18
C LEU A 171 4.56 37.39 -30.56
N THR A 172 3.81 38.05 -29.68
CA THR A 172 3.34 39.43 -29.90
C THR A 172 4.51 40.42 -29.99
N MET A 173 5.48 40.33 -29.07
CA MET A 173 6.68 41.19 -29.10
C MET A 173 7.49 40.99 -30.38
N LEU A 174 7.67 39.74 -30.83
CA LEU A 174 8.35 39.44 -32.09
C LEU A 174 7.62 40.05 -33.30
N GLY A 175 6.28 40.05 -33.29
CA GLY A 175 5.50 40.77 -34.30
C GLY A 175 5.81 42.26 -34.33
N SER A 176 5.81 42.92 -33.17
CA SER A 176 6.13 44.37 -33.07
C SER A 176 7.57 44.68 -33.52
N VAL A 177 8.53 43.80 -33.22
CA VAL A 177 9.91 43.94 -33.69
C VAL A 177 9.99 43.81 -35.21
N SER A 178 9.24 42.88 -35.80
CA SER A 178 9.16 42.73 -37.27
C SER A 178 8.59 43.98 -37.93
N ASP A 179 7.50 44.53 -37.38
CA ASP A 179 6.87 45.74 -37.90
C ASP A 179 7.84 46.94 -37.83
N GLY A 180 8.50 47.14 -36.69
CA GLY A 180 9.49 48.21 -36.53
C GLY A 180 10.71 48.04 -37.44
N ALA A 181 11.16 46.81 -37.69
CA ALA A 181 12.23 46.55 -38.65
C ALA A 181 11.81 46.93 -40.09
N GLN A 182 10.55 46.69 -40.46
CA GLN A 182 10.01 47.04 -41.76
C GLN A 182 9.85 48.55 -41.94
N GLU A 183 9.35 49.26 -40.92
CA GLU A 183 9.29 50.73 -40.90
C GLU A 183 10.70 51.35 -41.02
N ASN A 184 11.66 50.82 -40.27
CA ASN A 184 13.05 51.30 -40.35
C ASN A 184 13.67 51.08 -41.73
N SER A 185 13.36 49.95 -42.39
CA SER A 185 13.79 49.71 -43.77
C SER A 185 13.22 50.75 -44.74
N ALA A 186 11.92 51.06 -44.62
CA ALA A 186 11.27 52.07 -45.45
C ALA A 186 11.85 53.48 -45.21
N ALA A 187 12.11 53.83 -43.95
CA ALA A 187 12.74 55.10 -43.59
C ALA A 187 14.16 55.21 -44.19
N ILE A 188 14.93 54.12 -44.20
CA ILE A 188 16.26 54.08 -44.83
C ILE A 188 16.17 54.30 -46.35
N GLU A 189 15.18 53.72 -47.01
CA GLU A 189 14.94 53.94 -48.45
C GLU A 189 14.62 55.42 -48.74
N GLU A 190 13.74 56.04 -47.95
CA GLU A 190 13.38 57.45 -48.08
C GLU A 190 14.59 58.39 -47.84
N VAL A 191 15.37 58.12 -46.80
CA VAL A 191 16.60 58.87 -46.51
C VAL A 191 17.61 58.72 -47.65
N SER A 192 17.75 57.52 -48.21
CA SER A 192 18.65 57.27 -49.33
C SER A 192 18.24 58.06 -50.58
N ALA A 193 16.95 58.04 -50.93
CA ALA A 193 16.41 58.82 -52.04
C ALA A 193 16.62 60.34 -51.82
N THR A 194 16.35 60.84 -50.62
CA THR A 194 16.57 62.25 -50.26
C THR A 194 18.05 62.63 -50.36
N ALA A 195 18.96 61.74 -49.96
CA ALA A 195 20.40 61.96 -50.09
C ALA A 195 20.85 62.02 -51.56
N GLU A 196 20.26 61.20 -52.44
CA GLU A 196 20.50 61.26 -53.88
C GLU A 196 20.01 62.59 -54.48
N GLU A 197 18.79 63.03 -54.13
CA GLU A 197 18.26 64.34 -54.54
C GLU A 197 19.15 65.50 -54.09
N GLN A 198 19.56 65.49 -52.81
CA GLN A 198 20.49 66.49 -52.28
C GLN A 198 21.82 66.50 -53.04
N SER A 199 22.35 65.33 -53.40
CA SER A 199 23.57 65.24 -54.19
C SER A 199 23.40 65.89 -55.57
N MET A 200 22.25 65.71 -56.23
CA MET A 200 21.95 66.36 -57.52
C MET A 200 21.85 67.88 -57.35
N THR A 201 21.14 68.37 -56.34
CA THR A 201 21.05 69.81 -56.07
C THR A 201 22.41 70.43 -55.77
N ILE A 202 23.32 69.73 -55.09
CA ILE A 202 24.69 70.19 -54.87
C ILE A 202 25.45 70.35 -56.19
N VAL A 203 25.25 69.43 -57.15
CA VAL A 203 25.83 69.55 -58.50
C VAL A 203 25.30 70.80 -59.21
N GLU A 204 23.97 71.01 -59.21
CA GLU A 204 23.34 72.19 -59.81
C GLU A 204 23.82 73.51 -59.17
N ILE A 205 23.95 73.55 -57.84
CA ILE A 205 24.51 74.70 -57.12
C ILE A 205 25.95 74.96 -57.57
N THR A 206 26.75 73.91 -57.71
CA THR A 206 28.15 74.03 -58.13
C THR A 206 28.23 74.60 -59.56
N GLU A 207 27.37 74.13 -60.47
CA GLU A 207 27.26 74.66 -61.83
C GLU A 207 26.84 76.13 -61.85
N SER A 208 25.82 76.50 -61.06
CA SER A 208 25.37 77.89 -60.91
C SER A 208 26.48 78.81 -60.37
N ILE A 209 27.31 78.31 -59.45
CA ILE A 209 28.47 79.05 -58.93
C ILE A 209 29.51 79.27 -60.02
N LEU A 210 29.76 78.29 -60.89
CA LEU A 210 30.67 78.42 -62.02
C LEU A 210 30.16 79.46 -63.03
N GLU A 211 28.88 79.39 -63.40
CA GLU A 211 28.25 80.39 -64.28
C GLU A 211 28.33 81.80 -63.68
N LEU A 212 28.07 81.94 -62.38
CA LEU A 212 28.18 83.22 -61.69
C LEU A 212 29.61 83.75 -61.69
N ASN A 213 30.61 82.89 -61.52
CA ASN A 213 32.02 83.26 -61.60
C ASN A 213 32.40 83.71 -63.01
N ASP A 214 31.90 83.04 -64.04
CA ASP A 214 32.10 83.44 -65.44
C ASP A 214 31.46 84.80 -65.73
N MET A 215 30.22 85.03 -65.29
CA MET A 215 29.57 86.34 -65.41
C MET A 215 30.34 87.46 -64.70
N VAL A 216 30.94 87.17 -63.52
CA VAL A 216 31.79 88.13 -62.80
C VAL A 216 33.08 88.43 -63.59
N ASN A 217 33.68 87.42 -64.23
CA ASN A 217 34.85 87.60 -65.09
C ASN A 217 34.53 88.43 -66.35
N ASP A 218 33.38 88.16 -66.98
CA ASP A 218 32.90 88.92 -68.13
C ASP A 218 32.63 90.39 -67.75
N LEU A 219 31.96 90.62 -66.63
CA LEU A 219 31.72 91.98 -66.10
C LEU A 219 33.03 92.72 -65.82
N ASN A 220 34.01 92.05 -65.20
CA ASN A 220 35.34 92.62 -64.97
C ASN A 220 36.05 92.98 -66.28
N THR A 221 35.91 92.16 -67.31
CA THR A 221 36.47 92.40 -68.65
C THR A 221 35.84 93.64 -69.29
N LEU A 222 34.51 93.75 -69.25
CA LEU A 222 33.75 94.93 -69.69
C LEU A 222 34.17 96.21 -68.95
N ILE A 223 34.32 96.16 -67.63
CA ILE A 223 34.80 97.30 -66.83
C ILE A 223 36.22 97.71 -67.26
N ASN A 224 37.09 96.75 -67.56
CA ASN A 224 38.43 97.04 -68.01
C ASN A 224 38.45 97.69 -69.41
N GLU A 225 37.57 97.31 -70.34
CA GLU A 225 37.42 98.01 -71.63
C GLU A 225 36.99 99.47 -71.44
N PHE A 226 36.04 99.74 -70.54
CA PHE A 226 35.61 101.12 -70.25
C PHE A 226 36.72 101.95 -69.60
N LYS A 227 37.60 101.35 -68.79
CA LYS A 227 38.76 102.04 -68.21
C LYS A 227 39.82 102.45 -69.24
N VAL A 228 39.88 101.83 -70.42
CA VAL A 228 40.82 102.24 -71.49
C VAL A 228 40.44 103.59 -72.11
N ASN A 229 39.20 104.07 -71.92
CA ASN A 229 38.75 105.39 -72.39
C ASN A 229 38.91 106.54 -71.37
N ASP A 230 39.54 106.31 -70.21
CA ASP A 230 39.84 107.35 -69.21
C ASP A 230 41.34 107.65 -69.07
N SER A 231 42.16 107.23 -70.04
CA SER A 231 43.57 107.64 -70.16
C SER A 231 43.83 108.35 -71.48
N LEU A 232 43.82 109.69 -71.40
CA LEU A 232 44.60 110.63 -72.23
C LEU A 232 46.08 110.22 -72.33
#